data_AF-A0A844H8K5-F1
#
_entry.id   AF-A0A844H8K5-F1
#
_cell.length_a   1.000
_cell.length_b   1.000
_cell.length_c   1.000
_cell.angle_alpha   90.00
_cell.angle_beta   90.00
_cell.angle_gamma   90.00
#
_symmetry.space_group_name_H-M   'P 1'
#
loop_
_entity.id
_entity.type
_entity.pdbx_description
1 polymer ?
#
loop_
_entity_poly.entity_id
_entity_poly.type
_entity_poly.pdbx_seq_one_letter_code
_entity_poly.pdbx_strand_id
1 'polypeptide(L)'
;MFRILITPAIFDTRETAQEAQALAMQEAATLARDLGQMVECRVYRFGRLATDVFGRDVTPAFQVGRAVADGRSVRWFEVAPLRIVGAVA
;
A
#
# COMPACT_ATOMS: atom_id res chain seq x y z
N MET A 1 -11.92 -0.95 2.32
CA MET A 1 -11.28 -1.15 1.00
C MET A 1 -9.82 -0.72 1.10
N PHE A 2 -8.91 -1.66 0.86
CA PHE A 2 -7.46 -1.42 0.80
C PHE A 2 -7.00 -1.65 -0.64
N ARG A 3 -6.15 -0.78 -1.19
CA ARG A 3 -5.49 -1.01 -2.49
C ARG A 3 -3.99 -1.16 -2.24
N ILE A 4 -3.38 -2.16 -2.87
CA ILE A 4 -1.92 -2.37 -2.83
C ILE A 4 -1.31 -1.68 -4.04
N LEU A 5 -0.25 -0.92 -3.79
CA LEU A 5 0.55 -0.24 -4.80
C LEU A 5 1.85 -1.01 -4.93
N ILE A 6 1.94 -1.80 -5.99
CA ILE A 6 3.11 -2.57 -6.37
C ILE A 6 3.71 -1.82 -7.54
N THR A 7 4.53 -0.80 -7.28
CA THR A 7 5.09 0.06 -8.34
C THR A 7 5.67 -0.82 -9.47
N PRO A 8 5.19 -0.68 -10.73
CA PRO A 8 4.44 0.45 -11.29
C PRO A 8 2.90 0.31 -11.34
N ALA A 9 2.29 -0.73 -10.77
CA ALA A 9 0.87 -1.02 -10.90
C ALA A 9 0.07 -0.99 -9.57
N ILE A 10 -1.15 -0.46 -9.65
CA ILE A 10 -2.15 -0.49 -8.57
C ILE A 10 -3.00 -1.73 -8.81
N PHE A 11 -2.85 -2.79 -8.01
CA PHE A 11 -3.71 -3.96 -8.12
C PHE A 11 -4.09 -4.55 -6.77
N ASP A 12 -5.31 -5.09 -6.79
CA ASP A 12 -6.02 -5.87 -5.77
C ASP A 12 -6.68 -5.11 -4.60
N THR A 13 -7.96 -5.44 -4.40
CA THR A 13 -8.84 -4.89 -3.35
C THR A 13 -9.04 -5.92 -2.26
N ARG A 14 -8.36 -5.75 -1.12
CA ARG A 14 -8.56 -6.61 0.06
C ARG A 14 -9.58 -6.02 1.02
N GLU A 15 -10.30 -6.90 1.72
CA GLU A 15 -11.34 -6.49 2.67
C GLU A 15 -10.73 -6.08 4.00
N THR A 16 -9.64 -6.74 4.40
CA THR A 16 -8.96 -6.51 5.68
C THR A 16 -7.51 -6.02 5.52
N ALA A 17 -6.98 -5.34 6.55
CA ALA A 17 -5.59 -4.88 6.57
C ALA A 17 -4.60 -6.06 6.63
N GLN A 18 -4.98 -7.16 7.30
CA GLN A 18 -4.18 -8.37 7.42
C GLN A 18 -4.00 -9.06 6.07
N GLU A 19 -5.08 -9.21 5.29
CA GLU A 19 -5.01 -9.73 3.91
C GLU A 19 -4.14 -8.85 3.01
N ALA A 20 -4.30 -7.52 3.13
CA ALA A 20 -3.52 -6.57 2.34
C ALA A 20 -2.01 -6.65 2.66
N GLN A 21 -1.67 -6.80 3.95
CA GLN A 21 -0.29 -7.02 4.37
C GLN A 21 0.28 -8.35 3.85
N ALA A 22 -0.46 -9.45 4.05
CA ALA A 22 -0.02 -10.78 3.64
C ALA A 22 0.26 -10.83 2.13
N LEU A 23 -0.65 -10.29 1.32
CA LEU A 23 -0.47 -10.20 -0.13
C LEU A 23 0.73 -9.31 -0.49
N ALA A 24 0.87 -8.12 0.11
CA ALA A 24 2.01 -7.24 -0.17
C ALA A 24 3.36 -7.89 0.14
N MET A 25 3.45 -8.66 1.23
CA MET A 25 4.66 -9.40 1.58
C MET A 25 4.95 -10.53 0.58
N GLN A 26 3.93 -11.29 0.17
CA GLN A 26 4.06 -12.34 -0.83
C GLN A 26 4.53 -11.80 -2.18
N GLU A 27 3.94 -10.70 -2.64
CA GLU A 27 4.27 -10.06 -3.91
C GLU A 27 5.68 -9.47 -3.89
N ALA A 28 6.04 -8.75 -2.82
CA ALA A 28 7.40 -8.22 -2.67
C ALA A 28 8.44 -9.35 -2.72
N ALA A 29 8.20 -10.46 -2.00
CA ALA A 29 9.11 -11.60 -1.97
C ALA A 29 9.22 -12.32 -3.31
N THR A 30 8.13 -12.42 -4.07
CA THR A 30 8.13 -13.04 -5.40
C THR A 30 8.88 -12.16 -6.39
N LEU A 31 8.51 -10.89 -6.50
CA LEU A 31 9.16 -9.95 -7.42
C LEU A 31 10.64 -9.74 -7.11
N ALA A 32 11.04 -9.66 -5.85
CA ALA A 32 12.46 -9.51 -5.49
C ALA A 32 13.29 -10.74 -5.86
N ARG A 33 12.70 -11.95 -5.78
CA ARG A 33 13.35 -13.19 -6.24
C ARG A 33 13.46 -13.22 -7.77
N ASP A 34 12.39 -12.89 -8.47
CA ASP A 34 12.32 -12.98 -9.93
C ASP A 34 13.19 -11.93 -10.62
N LEU A 35 13.25 -10.72 -10.07
CA LEU A 35 14.01 -9.61 -10.63
C LEU A 35 15.46 -9.55 -10.11
N GLY A 36 15.79 -10.30 -9.05
CA GLY A 36 17.11 -10.26 -8.40
C GLY A 36 17.47 -8.89 -7.81
N GLN A 37 16.48 -8.05 -7.54
CA GLN A 37 16.65 -6.69 -7.00
C GLN A 37 15.70 -6.43 -5.85
N MET A 38 15.97 -5.38 -5.08
CA MET A 38 15.10 -4.97 -3.98
C MET A 38 13.76 -4.46 -4.49
N VAL A 39 12.66 -4.92 -3.89
CA VAL A 39 11.29 -4.51 -4.22
C VAL A 39 10.57 -3.95 -3.00
N GLU A 40 9.85 -2.85 -3.18
CA GLU A 40 9.00 -2.22 -2.17
C GLU A 40 7.53 -2.20 -2.63
N CYS A 41 6.66 -2.88 -1.88
CA CYS A 41 5.21 -2.85 -2.05
C CYS A 41 4.58 -1.98 -0.96
N ARG A 42 3.79 -0.96 -1.34
CA ARG A 42 3.12 -0.07 -0.39
C ARG A 42 1.64 -0.42 -0.28
N VAL A 43 1.12 -0.47 0.93
CA VAL A 43 -0.31 -0.75 1.17
C VAL A 43 -1.00 0.53 1.58
N TYR A 44 -2.12 0.85 0.92
CA TYR A 44 -2.92 2.03 1.21
C TYR A 44 -4.35 1.63 1.57
N ARG A 45 -4.91 2.27 2.59
CA ARG A 45 -6.35 2.26 2.88
C ARG A 45 -7.00 3.39 2.09
N PHE A 46 -7.97 3.05 1.25
CA PHE A 46 -8.74 4.04 0.53
C PHE A 46 -9.99 4.39 1.34
N GLY A 47 -10.28 5.70 1.42
CA GLY A 47 -11.53 6.20 1.95
C GLY A 47 -12.72 5.86 1.06
N ARG A 48 -13.87 6.45 1.37
CA ARG A 48 -15.05 6.37 0.49
C ARG A 48 -14.71 6.97 -0.87
N LEU A 49 -15.16 6.30 -1.94
CA LEU A 49 -14.99 6.77 -3.31
C LEU A 49 -15.43 8.24 -3.41
N ALA A 50 -14.52 9.10 -3.86
CA ALA A 50 -14.75 10.52 -4.04
C ALA A 50 -14.28 10.93 -5.44
N THR A 51 -15.09 11.74 -6.12
CA THR A 51 -14.75 12.32 -7.41
C THR A 51 -14.79 13.84 -7.32
N ASP A 52 -13.88 14.50 -8.02
CA ASP A 52 -13.92 15.96 -8.15
C ASP A 52 -15.02 16.40 -9.15
N VAL A 53 -15.18 17.71 -9.29
CA VAL A 53 -16.15 18.31 -10.23
C VAL A 53 -15.87 17.98 -11.70
N PHE A 54 -14.68 17.48 -12.02
CA PHE A 54 -14.27 17.05 -13.35
C PHE A 54 -14.31 15.52 -13.53
N GLY A 55 -14.83 14.78 -12.54
CA GLY A 55 -14.96 13.32 -12.56
C GLY A 55 -13.66 12.55 -12.27
N ARG A 56 -12.60 13.20 -11.76
CA ARG A 56 -11.33 12.55 -11.42
C ARG A 56 -11.42 11.87 -10.06
N ASP A 57 -10.84 10.66 -9.91
CA ASP A 57 -10.76 9.96 -8.62
C ASP A 57 -9.87 10.77 -7.65
N VAL A 58 -10.50 11.33 -6.61
CA VAL A 58 -9.84 12.05 -5.52
C VAL A 58 -10.00 11.32 -4.18
N THR A 59 -10.25 10.01 -4.24
CA THR A 59 -10.42 9.19 -3.04
C THR A 59 -9.18 9.28 -2.17
N PRO A 60 -9.32 9.68 -0.88
CA PRO A 60 -8.17 9.80 -0.01
C PRO A 60 -7.51 8.43 0.21
N ALA A 61 -6.19 8.38 0.06
CA ALA A 61 -5.37 7.19 0.24
C ALA A 61 -4.45 7.37 1.45
N PHE A 62 -4.57 6.51 2.45
CA PHE A 62 -3.75 6.53 3.65
C PHE A 62 -2.76 5.37 3.64
N GLN A 63 -1.47 5.64 3.66
CA GLN A 63 -0.48 4.56 3.72
C GLN A 63 -0.57 3.84 5.06
N VAL A 64 -0.77 2.53 5.01
CA VAL A 64 -0.87 1.66 6.19
C VAL A 64 0.48 1.03 6.52
N GLY A 65 1.25 0.71 5.49
CA GLY A 65 2.56 0.10 5.65
C GLY A 65 3.24 -0.17 4.33
N ARG A 66 4.39 -0.82 4.41
CA ARG A 66 5.14 -1.29 3.25
C ARG A 66 5.82 -2.62 3.52
N ALA A 67 5.84 -3.48 2.52
CA ALA A 67 6.66 -4.67 2.48
C ALA A 67 7.91 -4.37 1.65
N VAL A 68 9.10 -4.68 2.18
CA VAL A 68 10.37 -4.56 1.47
C VAL A 68 11.02 -5.93 1.43
N ALA A 69 11.43 -6.36 0.23
CA ALA A 69 12.10 -7.64 0.01
C ALA A 69 13.40 -7.46 -0.77
N ASP A 70 14.42 -8.26 -0.44
CA ASP A 70 15.77 -8.24 -1.03
C ASP A 70 16.14 -9.54 -1.75
N GLY A 71 15.14 -10.39 -2.02
CA GLY A 71 15.29 -11.70 -2.65
C GLY A 71 15.64 -12.83 -1.69
N ARG A 72 16.03 -12.54 -0.44
CA ARG A 72 16.30 -13.54 0.62
C ARG A 72 15.35 -13.43 1.80
N SER A 73 14.95 -12.21 2.11
CA SER A 73 14.07 -11.88 3.22
C SER A 73 12.99 -10.93 2.75
N VAL A 74 11.87 -10.93 3.47
CA VAL A 74 10.82 -9.93 3.35
C VAL A 74 10.50 -9.38 4.73
N ARG A 75 10.38 -8.06 4.83
CA ARG A 75 10.06 -7.38 6.08
C ARG A 75 8.91 -6.41 5.90
N TRP A 76 8.05 -6.39 6.89
CA TRP A 76 6.96 -5.43 6.98
C TRP A 76 7.39 -4.23 7.82
N PHE A 77 7.03 -3.04 7.35
CA PHE A 77 7.19 -1.78 8.07
C PHE A 77 5.83 -1.12 8.19
N GLU A 78 5.34 -0.99 9.41
CA GLU A 78 4.15 -0.19 9.69
C GLU A 78 4.47 1.28 9.49
N VAL A 79 3.58 2.00 8.80
CA VAL A 79 3.60 3.46 8.85
C VAL A 79 2.81 3.83 10.09
N ALA A 80 3.49 4.39 11.09
CA ALA A 80 2.84 4.91 12.27
C ALA A 80 1.64 5.74 11.82
N PRO A 81 0.45 5.59 12.45
CA PRO A 81 -0.70 6.38 12.08
C PRO A 81 -0.24 7.84 12.09
N LEU A 82 -0.40 8.53 10.95
CA LEU A 82 -0.23 9.97 10.90
C LEU A 82 -1.13 10.51 12.02
N ARG A 83 -0.53 10.84 13.18
CA ARG A 83 -1.16 11.72 14.14
C ARG A 83 -1.35 12.97 13.33
N ILE A 84 -2.60 13.25 12.95
CA ILE A 84 -2.98 14.57 12.49
C ILE A 84 -2.75 15.47 13.71
N VAL A 85 -1.52 15.95 13.87
CA VAL A 85 -1.20 17.07 14.73
C VAL A 85 -1.84 18.26 13.99
N GLY A 86 -2.91 18.76 14.58
CA GLY A 86 -3.95 19.51 13.86
C GLY A 86 -3.48 20.76 13.11
N ALA A 87 -4.29 21.14 12.13
CA ALA A 87 -4.43 22.49 11.56
C ALA A 87 -5.57 22.40 10.51
N VAL A 88 -6.59 23.25 10.43
CA VAL A 88 -6.91 24.55 11.03
C VAL A 88 -8.45 24.67 11.14
N ALA A 89 -8.90 25.53 12.05
CA ALA A 89 -10.28 25.93 12.34
C ALA A 89 -11.19 26.22 11.13
#